data_AF-A0A6L4Y897-F1
#
_entry.id   AF-A0A6L4Y897-F1
#
_cell.length_a   1.000
_cell.length_b   1.000
_cell.length_c   1.000
_cell.angle_alpha   90.00
_cell.angle_beta   90.00
_cell.angle_gamma   90.00
#
_symmetry.space_group_name_H-M   'P 1'
#
loop_
_entity.id
_entity.type
_entity.pdbx_description
1 polymer ?
#
loop_
_entity_poly.entity_id
_entity_poly.type
_entity_poly.pdbx_seq_one_letter_code
_entity_poly.pdbx_strand_id
1 'polypeptide(L)'
;MPVDIMEFAEKDKREGWIKNKNMKAFNLVNPEWAISEIDIVIDSPVDYDKAHKRINEIKLHGVTIPVVSVDDLIKMKERTGRQQDKADIRYLKELKDEKK
;
A
#
# COMPACT_ATOMS: atom_id res chain seq x y z
N MET A 1 19.17 5.29 -2.03
CA MET A 1 20.18 4.59 -2.87
C MET A 1 19.47 3.46 -3.57
N PRO A 2 19.66 3.31 -4.89
CA PRO A 2 19.16 2.15 -5.62
C PRO A 2 19.83 0.87 -5.09
N VAL A 3 19.09 -0.23 -5.12
CA VAL A 3 19.56 -1.58 -4.78
C VAL A 3 19.17 -2.53 -5.91
N ASP A 4 19.83 -3.68 -6.01
CA ASP A 4 19.42 -4.70 -6.98
C ASP A 4 18.02 -5.25 -6.59
N ILE A 5 17.13 -5.42 -7.57
CA ILE A 5 15.78 -5.92 -7.33
C ILE A 5 15.77 -7.33 -6.71
N MET A 6 16.78 -8.15 -6.99
CA MET A 6 16.89 -9.48 -6.40
C MET A 6 17.16 -9.41 -4.89
N GLU A 7 17.72 -8.32 -4.39
CA GLU A 7 17.85 -8.08 -2.95
C GLU A 7 16.49 -7.96 -2.26
N PHE A 8 15.45 -7.52 -2.98
CA PHE A 8 14.10 -7.48 -2.45
C PHE A 8 13.57 -8.88 -2.17
N ALA A 9 14.00 -9.91 -2.90
CA ALA A 9 13.57 -11.29 -2.66
C ALA A 9 14.12 -11.84 -1.33
N GLU A 10 15.22 -11.28 -0.82
CA GLU A 10 15.87 -11.68 0.42
C GLU A 10 15.11 -11.15 1.64
N LYS A 11 14.56 -12.06 2.45
CA LYS A 11 13.78 -11.70 3.65
C LYS A 11 14.57 -10.84 4.64
N ASP A 12 15.82 -11.20 4.91
CA ASP A 12 16.66 -10.52 5.90
C ASP A 12 16.97 -9.07 5.49
N LYS A 13 17.15 -8.83 4.19
CA LYS A 13 17.32 -7.46 3.66
C LYS A 13 16.05 -6.65 3.80
N ARG A 14 14.89 -7.20 3.46
CA ARG A 14 13.59 -6.55 3.68
C ARG A 14 13.39 -6.18 5.14
N GLU A 15 13.65 -7.11 6.06
CA GLU A 15 13.57 -6.84 7.50
C GLU A 15 14.55 -5.74 7.94
N GLY A 16 15.77 -5.75 7.42
CA GLY A 16 16.76 -4.70 7.66
C GLY A 16 16.29 -3.33 7.19
N TRP A 17 15.64 -3.23 6.03
CA TRP A 17 15.07 -1.97 5.54
C TRP A 17 13.92 -1.47 6.42
N ILE A 18 13.04 -2.37 6.86
CA ILE A 18 11.92 -2.02 7.75
C ILE A 18 12.46 -1.51 9.10
N LYS A 19 13.35 -2.26 9.75
CA LYS A 19 13.85 -1.96 11.10
C LYS A 19 14.81 -0.77 11.13
N ASN A 20 15.80 -0.74 10.22
CA ASN A 20 16.90 0.22 10.29
C ASN A 20 16.65 1.49 9.47
N LYS A 21 15.77 1.43 8.46
CA LYS A 21 15.44 2.58 7.60
C LYS A 21 14.00 3.06 7.77
N ASN A 22 13.22 2.46 8.67
CA ASN A 22 11.79 2.72 8.85
C ASN A 22 11.00 2.65 7.52
N MET A 23 11.43 1.79 6.60
CA MET A 23 10.86 1.68 5.26
C MET A 23 9.48 1.03 5.32
N LYS A 24 8.46 1.71 4.77
CA LYS A 24 7.08 1.20 4.68
C LYS A 24 6.75 0.61 3.30
N ALA A 25 7.27 1.23 2.25
CA ALA A 25 7.13 0.79 0.88
C ALA A 25 8.48 0.80 0.17
N PHE A 26 8.66 -0.16 -0.73
CA PHE A 26 9.80 -0.28 -1.63
C PHE A 26 9.38 0.19 -3.02
N ASN A 27 10.05 1.20 -3.55
CA ASN A 27 9.72 1.81 -4.82
C ASN A 27 10.51 1.15 -5.97
N LEU A 28 9.80 0.70 -6.99
CA LEU A 28 10.34 0.20 -8.26
C LEU A 28 10.20 1.28 -9.31
N VAL A 29 11.33 1.81 -9.81
CA VAL A 29 11.35 2.81 -10.86
C VAL A 29 11.78 2.17 -12.17
N ASN A 30 11.03 2.42 -13.24
CA ASN A 30 11.49 2.16 -14.60
C ASN A 30 11.34 3.42 -15.47
N PRO A 31 12.45 4.10 -15.79
CA PRO A 31 12.42 5.32 -16.61
C PRO A 31 11.88 5.14 -18.03
N GLU A 32 11.88 3.91 -18.55
CA GLU A 32 11.44 3.60 -19.92
C GLU A 32 9.95 3.26 -20.00
N TRP A 33 9.25 3.11 -18.87
CA TRP A 33 7.83 2.74 -18.81
C TRP A 33 6.92 3.93 -18.58
N ALA A 34 5.72 3.89 -19.17
CA ALA A 34 4.69 4.91 -18.97
C ALA A 34 4.19 4.96 -17.51
N ILE A 35 4.17 3.82 -16.83
CA ILE A 35 4.04 3.74 -15.37
C ILE A 35 5.46 3.83 -14.83
N SER A 36 5.88 5.05 -14.48
CA SER A 36 7.25 5.34 -14.10
C SER A 36 7.65 4.66 -12.79
N GLU A 37 6.68 4.39 -11.90
CA GLU A 37 6.94 3.91 -10.53
C GLU A 37 5.86 2.92 -10.04
N ILE A 38 6.30 1.90 -9.30
CA ILE A 38 5.44 0.97 -8.56
C ILE A 38 5.92 0.88 -7.13
N ASP A 39 5.07 1.26 -6.17
CA ASP A 39 5.34 1.10 -4.75
C ASP A 39 4.83 -0.25 -4.23
N ILE A 40 5.72 -1.04 -3.63
CA ILE A 40 5.39 -2.30 -2.97
C ILE A 40 5.43 -2.08 -1.46
N VAL A 41 4.26 -2.16 -0.80
CA VAL A 41 4.18 -2.08 0.67
C VAL A 41 4.81 -3.32 1.31
N ILE A 42 5.80 -3.11 2.18
CA ILE A 42 6.54 -4.18 2.87
C ILE A 42 6.38 -4.18 4.40
N ASP A 43 5.88 -3.10 4.99
CA ASP A 43 5.48 -3.02 6.39
C ASP A 43 4.06 -2.45 6.47
N SER A 44 3.09 -3.35 6.65
CA SER A 44 1.67 -3.02 6.71
C SER A 44 1.10 -3.42 8.08
N PRO A 45 0.20 -2.61 8.68
CA PRO A 45 -0.59 -3.02 9.84
C PRO A 45 -1.72 -3.99 9.50
N VAL A 46 -1.92 -4.28 8.22
CA VAL A 46 -3.02 -5.12 7.74
C VAL A 46 -2.48 -6.49 7.33
N ASP A 47 -3.10 -7.52 7.88
CA ASP A 47 -2.87 -8.91 7.50
C ASP A 47 -3.47 -9.20 6.11
N TYR A 48 -2.65 -9.75 5.21
CA TYR A 48 -3.05 -9.98 3.83
C TYR A 48 -4.22 -10.95 3.72
N ASP A 49 -4.18 -12.10 4.42
CA ASP A 49 -5.22 -13.13 4.30
C ASP A 49 -6.59 -12.60 4.78
N LYS A 50 -6.60 -11.76 5.80
CA LYS A 50 -7.81 -11.08 6.28
C LYS A 50 -8.28 -9.98 5.32
N ALA A 51 -7.37 -9.19 4.76
CA ALA A 51 -7.71 -8.13 3.81
C ALA A 51 -8.23 -8.70 2.48
N HIS A 52 -7.62 -9.79 2.01
CA HIS A 52 -7.98 -10.43 0.76
C HIS A 52 -9.44 -10.92 0.75
N LYS A 53 -9.95 -11.37 1.90
CA LYS A 53 -11.36 -11.75 2.08
C LYS A 53 -12.34 -10.57 2.06
N ARG A 54 -11.84 -9.34 2.14
CA ARG A 54 -12.64 -8.10 2.19
C ARG A 54 -12.30 -7.15 1.04
N ILE A 55 -11.65 -7.63 -0.03
CA ILE A 55 -11.38 -6.79 -1.19
C ILE A 55 -12.69 -6.26 -1.77
N ASN A 56 -12.61 -5.04 -2.31
CA ASN A 56 -13.61 -4.54 -3.22
C ASN A 56 -13.10 -4.76 -4.64
N GLU A 57 -13.99 -5.09 -5.57
CA GLU A 57 -13.63 -5.23 -6.98
C GLU A 57 -14.05 -3.99 -7.76
N ILE A 58 -13.13 -3.43 -8.54
CA ILE A 58 -13.41 -2.34 -9.47
C ILE A 58 -13.27 -2.90 -10.89
N LYS A 59 -14.30 -2.73 -11.72
CA LYS A 59 -14.22 -3.09 -13.14
C LYS A 59 -13.84 -1.87 -13.96
N LEU A 60 -12.72 -1.94 -14.66
CA LEU A 60 -12.21 -0.86 -15.50
C LEU A 60 -11.68 -1.46 -16.82
N HIS A 61 -12.19 -0.97 -17.95
CA HIS A 61 -11.79 -1.44 -19.30
C HIS A 61 -11.78 -2.97 -19.46
N GLY A 62 -12.77 -3.68 -18.90
CA GLY A 62 -12.87 -5.14 -18.98
C GLY A 62 -11.95 -5.90 -18.01
N VAL A 63 -11.15 -5.20 -17.20
CA VAL A 63 -10.30 -5.80 -16.17
C VAL A 63 -10.97 -5.62 -14.80
N THR A 64 -10.94 -6.68 -13.98
CA THR A 64 -11.37 -6.61 -12.59
C THR A 64 -10.16 -6.40 -11.70
N ILE A 65 -10.13 -5.25 -11.01
CA ILE A 65 -9.02 -4.81 -10.17
C ILE A 65 -9.44 -4.98 -8.71
N PRO A 66 -8.77 -5.86 -7.93
CA PRO A 66 -9.00 -5.97 -6.51
C PRO A 66 -8.39 -4.77 -5.79
N VAL A 67 -9.18 -4.07 -5.00
CA VAL A 67 -8.73 -2.96 -4.15
C VAL A 67 -9.01 -3.26 -2.69
N VAL A 68 -8.15 -2.73 -1.82
CA VAL A 68 -8.28 -2.86 -0.37
C VAL A 68 -9.60 -2.26 0.12
N SER A 69 -10.17 -2.84 1.17
CA SER A 69 -11.37 -2.27 1.82
C SER A 69 -11.08 -0.86 2.35
N VAL A 70 -12.11 -0.01 2.43
CA VAL A 70 -11.98 1.34 3.02
C VAL A 70 -11.48 1.25 4.46
N ASP A 71 -11.93 0.25 5.22
CA ASP A 71 -11.52 0.04 6.60
C ASP A 71 -10.04 -0.31 6.74
N ASP A 72 -9.53 -1.17 5.86
CA ASP A 72 -8.13 -1.54 5.89
C ASP A 72 -7.25 -0.42 5.32
N LEU A 73 -7.75 0.37 4.35
CA LEU A 73 -7.06 1.56 3.87
C LEU A 73 -6.89 2.62 4.97
N ILE A 74 -7.92 2.84 5.79
CA ILE A 74 -7.85 3.74 6.96
C ILE A 74 -6.77 3.26 7.92
N LYS A 75 -6.75 1.96 8.28
CA LYS A 75 -5.73 1.38 9.17
C LYS A 75 -4.32 1.56 8.63
N MET A 76 -4.13 1.37 7.32
CA MET A 76 -2.83 1.58 6.67
C MET A 76 -2.39 3.04 6.83
N LYS A 77 -3.29 3.99 6.54
CA LYS A 77 -3.01 5.44 6.63
C LYS A 77 -2.77 5.94 8.06
N GLU A 78 -3.42 5.36 9.07
CA GLU A 78 -3.25 5.74 10.48
C GLU A 78 -1.80 5.49 10.97
N ARG A 79 -1.03 4.60 10.32
CA ARG A 79 0.33 4.21 10.73
C ARG A 79 1.47 4.99 10.06
N THR A 80 1.19 5.81 9.04
CA THR A 80 2.23 6.47 8.23
C THR A 80 2.74 7.80 8.81
N GLY A 81 1.94 8.44 9.68
CA GLY A 81 2.25 9.74 10.28
C GLY A 81 2.25 10.94 9.31
N ARG A 82 1.91 10.75 8.02
CA ARG A 82 1.92 11.83 7.02
C ARG A 82 0.73 12.77 7.22
N GLN A 83 0.95 14.08 7.07
CA GLN A 83 -0.13 15.08 7.20
C GLN A 83 -1.26 14.86 6.18
N GLN A 84 -0.91 14.50 4.95
CA GLN A 84 -1.89 14.17 3.90
C GLN A 84 -2.77 12.98 4.31
N ASP A 85 -2.19 11.94 4.93
CA ASP A 85 -2.96 10.78 5.37
C ASP A 85 -4.01 11.13 6.43
N LYS A 86 -3.80 12.17 7.26
CA LYS A 86 -4.82 12.64 8.21
C LYS A 86 -6.06 13.18 7.50
N ALA A 87 -5.86 13.96 6.44
CA ALA A 87 -6.97 14.47 5.62
C ALA A 87 -7.69 13.31 4.92
N ASP A 88 -6.93 12.40 4.32
CA ASP A 88 -7.47 11.23 3.63
C ASP A 88 -8.32 10.35 4.56
N ILE A 89 -7.85 10.09 5.79
CA ILE A 89 -8.60 9.32 6.80
C ILE A 89 -9.94 9.97 7.10
N ARG A 90 -10.00 11.31 7.19
CA ARG A 90 -11.25 12.03 7.44
C ARG A 90 -12.23 11.79 6.29
N TYR A 91 -11.82 12.03 5.05
CA TYR A 91 -12.69 11.83 3.89
C TYR A 91 -13.12 10.36 3.72
N LEU A 92 -12.23 9.41 3.97
CA LEU A 92 -12.55 7.98 3.93
C LEU A 92 -13.59 7.58 4.98
N LYS A 93 -13.56 8.21 6.17
CA LYS A 93 -14.57 8.00 7.22
C LYS A 93 -15.93 8.59 6.80
N GLU A 94 -15.95 9.80 6.25
CA GLU A 94 -17.17 10.44 5.71
C GLU A 94 -17.80 9.57 4.60
N LEU A 95 -17.01 9.11 3.62
CA LEU A 95 -17.46 8.21 2.54
C LEU A 95 -18.03 6.88 3.03
N LYS A 96 -17.53 6.38 4.17
CA LYS A 96 -18.04 5.14 4.76
C LYS A 96 -19.43 5.34 5.37
N ASP A 97 -19.66 6.49 5.99
CA ASP A 97 -20.93 6.79 6.66
C ASP A 97 -22.04 7.11 5.65
N GLU A 98 -21.72 7.69 4.48
CA GLU A 98 -22.68 7.91 3.38
C GLU A 98 -23.16 6.61 2.71
N LYS A 99 -22.38 5.53 2.81
CA LYS A 99 -22.68 4.22 2.20
C LYS A 99 -23.40 3.25 3.13
N LYS A 100 -23.68 3.65 4.38
CA LYS A 100 -24.51 2.89 5.33
C LYS A 100 -25.98 3.20 5.15
#